data_AF-I1CKY8-F1
#
_entry.id   AF-I1CKY8-F1
#
_cell.length_a   1.000
_cell.length_b   1.000
_cell.length_c   1.000
_cell.angle_alpha   90.00
_cell.angle_beta   90.00
_cell.angle_gamma   90.00
#
_symmetry.space_group_name_H-M   'P 1'
#
loop_
_entity.id
_entity.type
_entity.pdbx_description
1 polymer ?
#
loop_
_entity_poly.entity_id
_entity_poly.type
_entity_poly.pdbx_seq_one_letter_code
_entity_poly.pdbx_strand_id
1 'polypeptide(L)'
;MKALKVICLFLFNTVFIQGQKINLSPFETRQQDVKALAAILVESDNFLSSCNRCIATLQLLQRIAYLPETFFVSTATAMCKQINQMDVEVCEGVISEQGPIVHKVISTMDIPGRDGQLLCGAVVGSCPYPEVDEWNVPFPKPKPSENRSQEQIKSEGKTFTVLQLSDWHIDFDYQVAREYNCDSSLGLIESLLRHIPKVEPNIQFSIFTGDIPPHDVWSTLPFGKTQFIQDQSYELFHSQFDSPSLINSNVFPTIGNHESAPANIFPLEHSSIPSRKTYLDLKWLYKSLATNWQRWLGADINSFTQSNTGSYVTRPMPGLKLISLNTNFCYILNWWLFQQPTQKDPNGILTWLVNALQDAEDRNERVWIIGHIPPGDSTCFHDYSNYYSQIIDRYSHIISAQFFGHTHKDEISIFYRNKQEKTAENAISVGYVGPSVTPLMDLNPGFRVYKVDTKTFEIVDSITYIADLDKAHDKGSEPVKQML
;
A
#
# COMPACT_ATOMS: atom_id res chain seq x y z
N MET A 1 -10.45 5.14 -3.11
CA MET A 1 -10.36 4.65 -4.52
C MET A 1 -10.97 5.58 -5.60
N LYS A 2 -12.15 6.18 -5.41
CA LYS A 2 -12.70 7.18 -6.37
C LYS A 2 -11.83 8.45 -6.46
N ALA A 3 -11.36 9.00 -5.34
CA ALA A 3 -10.48 10.18 -5.33
C ALA A 3 -9.12 9.95 -6.03
N LEU A 4 -8.52 8.75 -5.93
CA LEU A 4 -7.27 8.41 -6.61
C LEU A 4 -7.44 7.98 -8.07
N LYS A 5 -8.55 7.29 -8.42
CA LYS A 5 -8.98 7.20 -9.82
C LYS A 5 -9.23 8.58 -10.42
N VAL A 6 -9.54 9.59 -9.59
CA VAL A 6 -9.66 11.00 -10.02
C VAL A 6 -8.32 11.74 -10.08
N ILE A 7 -7.24 11.33 -9.39
CA ILE A 7 -5.87 11.79 -9.74
C ILE A 7 -5.45 11.23 -11.11
N CYS A 8 -5.97 10.06 -11.47
CA CYS A 8 -5.95 9.62 -12.86
C CYS A 8 -6.92 10.42 -13.74
N LEU A 9 -8.18 10.68 -13.34
CA LEU A 9 -9.09 11.55 -14.12
C LEU A 9 -8.58 13.01 -14.25
N PHE A 10 -7.68 13.44 -13.36
CA PHE A 10 -6.94 14.70 -13.36
C PHE A 10 -5.99 14.82 -14.56
N LEU A 11 -5.67 13.69 -15.22
CA LEU A 11 -4.81 13.65 -16.39
C LEU A 11 -5.59 13.48 -17.72
N PHE A 12 -6.90 13.23 -17.75
CA PHE A 12 -7.53 12.61 -18.94
C PHE A 12 -8.88 13.17 -19.38
N ASN A 13 -8.89 14.45 -19.74
CA ASN A 13 -10.03 15.11 -20.40
C ASN A 13 -9.45 15.91 -21.60
N THR A 14 -9.99 15.83 -22.83
CA THR A 14 -9.19 15.98 -24.07
C THR A 14 -9.78 16.88 -25.16
N VAL A 15 -8.91 17.28 -26.12
CA VAL A 15 -9.24 17.90 -27.42
C VAL A 15 -8.91 17.03 -28.64
N PHE A 16 -9.80 16.99 -29.66
CA PHE A 16 -9.42 17.18 -31.08
C PHE A 16 -10.64 17.51 -31.98
N ILE A 17 -10.62 18.65 -32.68
CA ILE A 17 -11.13 18.80 -34.06
C ILE A 17 -10.12 19.63 -34.89
N GLN A 18 -10.03 19.24 -36.17
CA GLN A 18 -9.11 19.66 -37.23
C GLN A 18 -9.05 21.16 -37.54
N GLY A 19 -7.84 21.63 -37.86
CA GLY A 19 -7.60 22.51 -39.00
C GLY A 19 -7.77 24.02 -38.80
N GLN A 20 -6.85 24.69 -38.11
CA GLN A 20 -6.53 26.09 -38.41
C GLN A 20 -5.11 26.45 -37.96
N LYS A 21 -4.33 27.06 -38.86
CA LYS A 21 -3.01 27.65 -38.56
C LYS A 21 -3.24 28.89 -37.69
N ILE A 22 -2.63 28.95 -36.50
CA ILE A 22 -2.64 30.16 -35.66
C ILE A 22 -1.21 30.70 -35.56
N ASN A 23 -1.05 31.95 -35.99
CA ASN A 23 0.19 32.75 -35.91
C ASN A 23 0.25 33.44 -34.54
N LEU A 24 1.43 33.44 -33.88
CA LEU A 24 1.58 33.73 -32.44
C LEU A 24 2.29 35.07 -32.14
N SER A 25 1.87 35.75 -31.06
CA SER A 25 2.53 36.87 -30.37
C SER A 25 2.29 36.79 -28.82
N PRO A 26 3.13 37.39 -27.93
CA PRO A 26 3.72 36.60 -26.83
C PRO A 26 3.24 36.75 -25.36
N PHE A 27 2.17 37.43 -24.95
CA PHE A 27 1.92 37.53 -23.48
C PHE A 27 0.49 37.57 -22.93
N GLU A 28 -0.45 38.31 -23.54
CA GLU A 28 -1.83 38.43 -23.00
C GLU A 28 -2.77 37.30 -23.42
N THR A 29 -2.37 36.49 -24.39
CA THR A 29 -3.10 35.34 -24.96
C THR A 29 -3.21 34.14 -24.00
N ARG A 30 -2.29 33.99 -23.03
CA ARG A 30 -2.18 32.78 -22.20
C ARG A 30 -3.39 32.45 -21.34
N GLN A 31 -4.18 33.43 -20.88
CA GLN A 31 -5.33 33.17 -20.01
C GLN A 31 -6.59 32.76 -20.79
N GLN A 32 -6.79 33.34 -21.98
CA GLN A 32 -7.85 32.92 -22.92
C GLN A 32 -7.51 31.58 -23.57
N ASP A 33 -6.24 31.33 -23.88
CA ASP A 33 -5.77 30.05 -24.41
C ASP A 33 -5.92 28.92 -23.39
N VAL A 34 -5.73 29.19 -22.09
CA VAL A 34 -5.99 28.22 -21.01
C VAL A 34 -7.49 27.95 -20.84
N LYS A 35 -8.37 28.95 -20.97
CA LYS A 35 -9.82 28.69 -20.99
C LYS A 35 -10.25 27.93 -22.24
N ALA A 36 -9.62 28.17 -23.39
CA ALA A 36 -9.88 27.43 -24.61
C ALA A 36 -9.37 25.98 -24.47
N LEU A 37 -8.12 25.77 -24.03
CA LEU A 37 -7.59 24.45 -23.70
C LEU A 37 -8.49 23.75 -22.65
N ALA A 38 -8.81 24.39 -21.52
CA ALA A 38 -9.66 23.82 -20.47
C ALA A 38 -11.10 23.55 -20.93
N ALA A 39 -11.71 24.43 -21.75
CA ALA A 39 -13.03 24.19 -22.33
C ALA A 39 -13.01 23.02 -23.31
N ILE A 40 -11.99 22.92 -24.14
CA ILE A 40 -11.89 21.81 -25.09
C ILE A 40 -11.53 20.51 -24.37
N LEU A 41 -10.76 20.54 -23.26
CA LEU A 41 -10.48 19.37 -22.42
C LEU A 41 -11.77 18.83 -21.75
N VAL A 42 -12.77 19.66 -21.46
CA VAL A 42 -13.96 19.30 -20.66
C VAL A 42 -15.16 18.77 -21.46
N GLU A 43 -15.20 18.94 -22.78
CA GLU A 43 -16.39 18.64 -23.61
C GLU A 43 -16.64 17.16 -23.97
N SER A 44 -16.00 16.18 -23.33
CA SER A 44 -16.12 14.77 -23.79
C SER A 44 -16.32 13.74 -22.68
N ASP A 45 -17.59 13.45 -22.38
CA ASP A 45 -18.08 12.39 -21.48
C ASP A 45 -17.73 10.94 -21.90
N ASN A 46 -16.76 10.73 -22.79
CA ASN A 46 -16.38 9.40 -23.32
C ASN A 46 -14.86 9.26 -23.59
N PHE A 47 -14.03 9.66 -22.61
CA PHE A 47 -12.57 9.78 -22.79
C PHE A 47 -11.75 8.51 -22.60
N LEU A 48 -12.14 7.65 -21.66
CA LEU A 48 -11.32 6.55 -21.14
C LEU A 48 -11.60 5.18 -21.79
N SER A 49 -12.34 5.16 -22.89
CA SER A 49 -12.78 3.90 -23.52
C SER A 49 -11.73 3.25 -24.43
N SER A 50 -10.61 3.92 -24.74
CA SER A 50 -9.59 3.34 -25.63
C SER A 50 -8.16 3.74 -25.27
N CYS A 51 -7.26 2.76 -25.40
CA CYS A 51 -5.84 2.89 -25.11
C CYS A 51 -5.15 4.06 -25.84
N ASN A 52 -5.38 4.20 -27.15
CA ASN A 52 -4.77 5.26 -27.97
C ASN A 52 -5.10 6.68 -27.47
N ARG A 53 -6.31 6.90 -26.94
CA ARG A 53 -6.72 8.19 -26.39
C ARG A 53 -5.99 8.49 -25.08
N CYS A 54 -5.82 7.50 -24.22
CA CYS A 54 -5.03 7.65 -23.00
C CYS A 54 -3.58 8.04 -23.33
N ILE A 55 -2.92 7.29 -24.22
CA ILE A 55 -1.54 7.61 -24.64
C ILE A 55 -1.42 9.01 -25.24
N ALA A 56 -2.32 9.39 -26.17
CA ALA A 56 -2.30 10.71 -26.78
C ALA A 56 -2.46 11.84 -25.75
N THR A 57 -3.27 11.62 -24.72
CA THR A 57 -3.47 12.60 -23.66
C THR A 57 -2.25 12.71 -22.74
N LEU A 58 -1.64 11.58 -22.38
CA LEU A 58 -0.37 11.57 -21.64
C LEU A 58 0.71 12.35 -22.40
N GLN A 59 0.76 12.22 -23.73
CA GLN A 59 1.70 12.97 -24.56
C GLN A 59 1.45 14.49 -24.49
N LEU A 60 0.18 14.92 -24.46
CA LEU A 60 -0.16 16.32 -24.26
C LEU A 60 0.29 16.81 -22.88
N LEU A 61 0.01 16.03 -21.83
CA LEU A 61 0.42 16.35 -20.47
C LEU A 61 1.93 16.43 -20.32
N GLN A 62 2.67 15.55 -20.98
CA GLN A 62 4.13 15.61 -20.99
C GLN A 62 4.66 16.89 -21.64
N ARG A 63 4.01 17.37 -22.70
CA ARG A 63 4.35 18.67 -23.29
C ARG A 63 4.09 19.81 -22.31
N ILE A 64 3.00 19.74 -21.53
CA ILE A 64 2.71 20.71 -20.46
C ILE A 64 3.71 20.55 -19.31
N ALA A 65 4.17 19.34 -19.00
CA ALA A 65 5.16 19.07 -17.96
C ALA A 65 6.56 19.65 -18.29
N TYR A 66 6.84 19.98 -19.55
CA TYR A 66 8.04 20.76 -19.89
C TYR A 66 7.91 22.26 -19.59
N LEU A 67 6.72 22.74 -19.25
CA LEU A 67 6.50 24.09 -18.73
C LEU A 67 6.81 24.13 -17.21
N PRO A 68 6.96 25.34 -16.62
CA PRO A 68 7.21 25.46 -15.19
C PRO A 68 6.17 24.73 -14.34
N GLU A 69 6.61 24.09 -13.25
CA GLU A 69 5.77 23.34 -12.31
C GLU A 69 4.51 24.13 -11.88
N THR A 70 4.67 25.42 -11.60
CA THR A 70 3.55 26.29 -11.19
C THR A 70 2.45 26.40 -12.26
N PHE A 71 2.83 26.39 -13.54
CA PHE A 71 1.89 26.39 -14.66
C PHE A 71 1.17 25.03 -14.77
N PHE A 72 1.90 23.93 -14.62
CA PHE A 72 1.33 22.59 -14.62
C PHE A 72 0.30 22.44 -13.49
N VAL A 73 0.70 22.74 -12.24
CA VAL A 73 -0.16 22.63 -11.05
C VAL A 73 -1.41 23.50 -11.19
N SER A 74 -1.27 24.78 -11.56
CA SER A 74 -2.42 25.68 -11.68
C SER A 74 -3.40 25.28 -12.78
N THR A 75 -2.89 24.82 -13.94
CA THR A 75 -3.73 24.32 -15.04
C THR A 75 -4.52 23.11 -14.58
N ALA A 76 -3.84 22.17 -13.93
CA ALA A 76 -4.45 20.93 -13.52
C ALA A 76 -5.45 21.12 -12.35
N THR A 77 -5.21 22.06 -11.43
CA THR A 77 -6.19 22.52 -10.44
C THR A 77 -7.44 23.12 -11.10
N ALA A 78 -7.27 23.98 -12.10
CA ALA A 78 -8.41 24.59 -12.80
C ALA A 78 -9.27 23.53 -13.51
N MET A 79 -8.62 22.57 -14.18
CA MET A 79 -9.32 21.45 -14.84
C MET A 79 -10.08 20.59 -13.84
N CYS A 80 -9.47 20.21 -12.72
CA CYS A 80 -10.13 19.39 -11.70
C CYS A 80 -11.45 20.03 -11.21
N LYS A 81 -11.41 21.33 -10.91
CA LYS A 81 -12.59 22.09 -10.48
C LYS A 81 -13.67 22.15 -11.55
N GLN A 82 -13.28 22.20 -12.82
CA GLN A 82 -14.21 22.28 -13.95
C GLN A 82 -14.89 20.93 -14.24
N ILE A 83 -14.21 19.82 -13.97
CA ILE A 83 -14.74 18.46 -14.14
C ILE A 83 -15.87 18.16 -13.14
N ASN A 84 -15.88 18.83 -11.99
CA ASN A 84 -16.95 18.77 -10.98
C ASN A 84 -17.30 17.34 -10.52
N GLN A 85 -16.30 16.44 -10.51
CA GLN A 85 -16.42 15.07 -10.00
C GLN A 85 -16.02 14.96 -8.51
N MET A 86 -15.47 16.04 -7.94
CA MET A 86 -15.04 16.15 -6.55
C MET A 86 -15.12 17.60 -6.10
N ASP A 87 -15.17 17.80 -4.78
CA ASP A 87 -15.22 19.12 -4.18
C ASP A 87 -13.96 19.94 -4.51
N VAL A 88 -14.15 21.25 -4.59
CA VAL A 88 -13.09 22.22 -4.93
C VAL A 88 -11.89 22.10 -3.98
N GLU A 89 -12.14 21.87 -2.70
CA GLU A 89 -11.10 21.70 -1.67
C GLU A 89 -10.28 20.43 -1.90
N VAL A 90 -10.94 19.33 -2.29
CA VAL A 90 -10.25 18.07 -2.63
C VAL A 90 -9.34 18.28 -3.83
N CYS A 91 -9.83 18.95 -4.88
CA CYS A 91 -9.01 19.32 -6.04
C CYS A 91 -7.78 20.13 -5.62
N GLU A 92 -7.96 21.21 -4.86
CA GLU A 92 -6.85 22.06 -4.45
C GLU A 92 -5.81 21.31 -3.61
N GLY A 93 -6.27 20.56 -2.59
CA GLY A 93 -5.41 19.83 -1.67
C GLY A 93 -4.58 18.76 -2.36
N VAL A 94 -5.23 17.86 -3.09
CA VAL A 94 -4.55 16.74 -3.76
C VAL A 94 -3.53 17.23 -4.79
N ILE A 95 -3.90 18.25 -5.58
CA ILE A 95 -3.09 18.72 -6.71
C ILE A 95 -1.91 19.56 -6.23
N SER A 96 -2.10 20.37 -5.17
CA SER A 96 -1.00 21.09 -4.51
C SER A 96 0.12 20.14 -4.07
N GLU A 97 -0.21 18.88 -3.80
CA GLU A 97 0.65 17.95 -3.10
C GLU A 97 1.27 16.91 -4.01
N GLN A 98 0.44 16.25 -4.80
CA GLN A 98 0.91 15.24 -5.74
C GLN A 98 1.26 15.84 -7.10
N GLY A 99 0.69 17.00 -7.47
CA GLY A 99 0.94 17.66 -8.75
C GLY A 99 2.41 17.88 -9.07
N PRO A 100 3.25 18.38 -8.14
CA PRO A 100 4.70 18.51 -8.37
C PRO A 100 5.43 17.19 -8.62
N ILE A 101 5.01 16.10 -7.96
CA ILE A 101 5.58 14.77 -8.16
C ILE A 101 5.21 14.26 -9.56
N VAL A 102 3.91 14.33 -9.89
CA VAL A 102 3.38 13.92 -11.19
C VAL A 102 4.02 14.72 -12.32
N HIS A 103 4.17 16.04 -12.16
CA HIS A 103 4.88 16.93 -13.10
C HIS A 103 6.28 16.40 -13.41
N LYS A 104 7.05 16.06 -12.36
CA LYS A 104 8.40 15.53 -12.51
C LYS A 104 8.40 14.16 -13.20
N VAL A 105 7.58 13.23 -12.72
CA VAL A 105 7.52 11.85 -13.22
C VAL A 105 7.13 11.84 -14.70
N ILE A 106 6.01 12.47 -15.07
CA ILE A 106 5.49 12.51 -16.44
C ILE A 106 6.53 13.09 -17.42
N SER A 107 7.32 14.10 -16.98
CA SER A 107 8.37 14.69 -17.83
C SER A 107 9.48 13.72 -18.23
N THR A 108 9.64 12.61 -17.50
CA THR A 108 10.68 11.60 -17.74
C THR A 108 10.20 10.35 -18.47
N MET A 109 8.89 10.07 -18.46
CA MET A 109 8.31 8.82 -18.97
C MET A 109 8.47 8.64 -20.50
N ASP A 110 8.66 7.39 -20.93
CA ASP A 110 8.46 6.95 -22.31
C ASP A 110 6.96 6.70 -22.58
N ILE A 111 6.23 7.79 -22.78
CA ILE A 111 4.77 7.76 -22.96
C ILE A 111 4.34 7.06 -24.26
N PRO A 112 4.98 7.27 -25.43
CA PRO A 112 4.62 6.51 -26.63
C PRO A 112 4.90 5.00 -26.50
N GLY A 113 5.82 4.61 -25.62
CA GLY A 113 6.20 3.22 -25.39
C GLY A 113 5.60 2.61 -24.12
N ARG A 114 6.43 1.89 -23.36
CA ARG A 114 5.98 0.99 -22.29
C ARG A 114 5.37 1.75 -21.11
N ASP A 115 5.91 2.91 -20.73
CA ASP A 115 5.46 3.63 -19.53
C ASP A 115 4.05 4.18 -19.69
N GLY A 116 3.74 4.71 -20.88
CA GLY A 116 2.39 5.16 -21.19
C GLY A 116 1.41 3.99 -21.20
N GLN A 117 1.76 2.87 -21.84
CA GLN A 117 0.95 1.65 -21.83
C GLN A 117 0.70 1.16 -20.39
N LEU A 118 1.74 1.16 -19.56
CA LEU A 118 1.68 0.73 -18.18
C LEU A 118 0.79 1.65 -17.34
N LEU A 119 0.95 2.97 -17.40
CA LEU A 119 0.10 3.91 -16.65
C LEU A 119 -1.36 3.80 -17.11
N CYS A 120 -1.59 3.78 -18.43
CA CYS A 120 -2.92 3.66 -19.00
C CYS A 120 -3.58 2.29 -18.73
N GLY A 121 -2.81 1.23 -18.54
CA GLY A 121 -3.31 -0.11 -18.22
C GLY A 121 -3.50 -0.32 -16.72
N ALA A 122 -2.47 -0.03 -15.92
CA ALA A 122 -2.46 -0.27 -14.48
C ALA A 122 -3.36 0.71 -13.71
N VAL A 123 -3.29 2.00 -14.03
CA VAL A 123 -3.97 3.03 -13.21
C VAL A 123 -5.30 3.45 -13.83
N VAL A 124 -5.34 3.61 -15.16
CA VAL A 124 -6.55 4.04 -15.87
C VAL A 124 -7.45 2.87 -16.28
N GLY A 125 -6.88 1.70 -16.57
CA GLY A 125 -7.63 0.54 -17.07
C GLY A 125 -8.12 0.66 -18.51
N SER A 126 -7.51 1.54 -19.31
CA SER A 126 -7.90 1.81 -20.72
C SER A 126 -7.03 1.10 -21.76
N CYS A 127 -5.86 0.60 -21.34
CA CYS A 127 -4.94 -0.19 -22.15
C CYS A 127 -4.85 -1.63 -21.61
N PRO A 128 -4.54 -2.62 -22.45
CA PRO A 128 -4.01 -3.89 -21.96
C PRO A 128 -2.77 -3.65 -21.11
N TYR A 129 -2.67 -4.37 -19.99
CA TYR A 129 -1.46 -4.35 -19.17
C TYR A 129 -0.28 -4.87 -20.01
N PRO A 130 0.89 -4.19 -20.05
CA PRO A 130 2.02 -4.66 -20.82
C PRO A 130 2.56 -5.99 -20.29
N GLU A 131 3.23 -6.75 -21.16
CA GLU A 131 3.94 -7.97 -20.74
C GLU A 131 5.01 -7.65 -19.68
N VAL A 132 5.27 -8.65 -18.85
CA VAL A 132 6.28 -8.56 -17.79
C VAL A 132 7.64 -8.28 -18.41
N ASP A 133 8.33 -7.25 -17.93
CA ASP A 133 9.74 -7.03 -18.28
C ASP A 133 10.57 -8.17 -17.68
N GLU A 134 11.33 -8.89 -18.49
CA GLU A 134 12.02 -10.08 -18.02
C GLU A 134 13.19 -9.71 -17.10
N TRP A 135 13.18 -10.30 -15.90
CA TRP A 135 14.32 -10.24 -14.99
C TRP A 135 14.40 -11.54 -14.20
N ASN A 136 15.54 -12.20 -14.30
CA ASN A 136 15.86 -13.34 -13.45
C ASN A 136 16.47 -12.82 -12.16
N VAL A 137 15.75 -12.96 -11.06
CA VAL A 137 16.22 -12.50 -9.75
C VAL A 137 17.50 -13.26 -9.39
N PRO A 138 18.61 -12.58 -9.09
CA PRO A 138 19.86 -13.24 -8.71
C PRO A 138 19.75 -13.83 -7.30
N PHE A 139 20.07 -15.12 -7.16
CA PHE A 139 20.08 -15.81 -5.87
C PHE A 139 21.51 -16.19 -5.46
N PRO A 140 21.93 -15.94 -4.19
CA PRO A 140 23.27 -16.30 -3.71
C PRO A 140 23.57 -17.80 -3.78
N LYS A 141 22.56 -18.65 -3.54
CA LYS A 141 22.67 -20.11 -3.60
C LYS A 141 21.49 -20.68 -4.40
N PRO A 142 21.64 -21.83 -5.09
CA PRO A 142 20.50 -22.51 -5.72
C PRO A 142 19.57 -23.12 -4.67
N LYS A 143 18.32 -23.40 -5.06
CA LYS A 143 17.35 -24.08 -4.19
C LYS A 143 17.90 -25.46 -3.79
N PRO A 144 17.90 -25.82 -2.49
CA PRO A 144 18.30 -27.17 -2.06
C PRO A 144 17.45 -28.26 -2.74
N SER A 145 18.04 -29.43 -2.97
CA SER A 145 17.28 -30.59 -3.48
C SER A 145 16.22 -31.05 -2.46
N GLU A 146 15.11 -31.61 -2.95
CA GLU A 146 13.93 -31.96 -2.12
C GLU A 146 14.30 -32.76 -0.86
N ASN A 147 15.23 -33.72 -0.96
CA ASN A 147 15.69 -34.55 0.16
C ASN A 147 16.47 -33.78 1.25
N ARG A 148 17.00 -32.59 0.96
CA ARG A 148 17.76 -31.74 1.92
C ARG A 148 16.91 -30.59 2.46
N SER A 149 15.94 -30.10 1.68
CA SER A 149 14.89 -29.20 2.17
C SER A 149 13.88 -29.88 3.09
N GLN A 150 13.92 -31.22 3.17
CA GLN A 150 13.00 -32.08 3.91
C GLN A 150 13.68 -32.92 5.01
N GLU A 151 14.65 -32.37 5.74
CA GLU A 151 14.63 -32.68 7.18
C GLU A 151 13.38 -31.99 7.76
N GLN A 152 12.21 -32.54 7.42
CA GLN A 152 10.91 -31.96 7.68
C GLN A 152 10.83 -31.72 9.18
N ILE A 153 10.86 -30.46 9.59
CA ILE A 153 10.45 -30.09 10.93
C ILE A 153 9.03 -30.62 11.06
N LYS A 154 8.85 -31.64 11.90
CA LYS A 154 7.54 -32.26 12.09
C LYS A 154 6.82 -31.51 13.19
N SER A 155 5.53 -31.24 12.93
CA SER A 155 4.62 -30.74 13.95
C SER A 155 4.62 -31.67 15.17
N GLU A 156 4.59 -31.08 16.37
CA GLU A 156 4.33 -31.78 17.63
C GLU A 156 2.84 -31.72 18.04
N GLY A 157 1.98 -31.16 17.18
CA GLY A 157 0.55 -30.95 17.47
C GLY A 157 0.26 -29.86 18.50
N LYS A 158 1.26 -29.06 18.89
CA LYS A 158 1.11 -27.94 19.83
C LYS A 158 1.04 -26.63 19.06
N THR A 159 0.09 -25.79 19.42
CA THR A 159 -0.13 -24.50 18.76
C THR A 159 -0.02 -23.31 19.72
N PHE A 160 0.30 -22.15 19.16
CA PHE A 160 0.14 -20.84 19.80
C PHE A 160 -0.74 -19.93 18.93
N THR A 161 -1.18 -18.80 19.49
CA THR A 161 -2.13 -17.90 18.82
C THR A 161 -1.43 -16.61 18.40
N VAL A 162 -1.69 -16.14 17.17
CA VAL A 162 -1.23 -14.84 16.67
C VAL A 162 -2.41 -14.01 16.20
N LEU A 163 -2.44 -12.73 16.58
CA LEU A 163 -3.44 -11.77 16.10
C LEU A 163 -2.90 -11.02 14.87
N GLN A 164 -3.75 -10.82 13.86
CA GLN A 164 -3.53 -9.87 12.78
C GLN A 164 -4.57 -8.76 12.81
N LEU A 165 -4.07 -7.54 12.73
CA LEU A 165 -4.84 -6.31 12.54
C LEU A 165 -4.38 -5.62 11.25
N SER A 166 -5.30 -4.95 10.56
CA SER A 166 -5.00 -4.25 9.32
C SER A 166 -6.01 -3.13 9.06
N ASP A 167 -5.60 -2.13 8.26
CA ASP A 167 -6.47 -1.13 7.63
C ASP A 167 -7.43 -0.49 8.64
N TRP A 168 -6.84 0.22 9.60
CA TRP A 168 -7.58 0.88 10.67
C TRP A 168 -8.30 2.12 10.18
N HIS A 169 -7.59 2.96 9.42
CA HIS A 169 -8.07 4.25 8.93
C HIS A 169 -8.85 5.02 10.00
N ILE A 170 -8.14 5.53 11.01
CA ILE A 170 -8.77 6.24 12.11
C ILE A 170 -9.06 7.68 11.69
N ASP A 171 -10.34 8.02 11.64
CA ASP A 171 -10.79 9.38 11.42
C ASP A 171 -11.06 10.09 12.76
N PHE A 172 -10.16 10.99 13.13
CA PHE A 172 -10.29 11.83 14.33
C PHE A 172 -11.34 12.94 14.17
N ASP A 173 -11.71 13.26 12.92
CA ASP A 173 -12.77 14.22 12.59
C ASP A 173 -14.13 13.53 12.39
N TYR A 174 -14.20 12.20 12.61
CA TYR A 174 -15.42 11.42 12.43
C TYR A 174 -16.57 12.01 13.23
N GLN A 175 -17.55 12.57 12.51
CA GLN A 175 -18.82 12.95 13.09
C GLN A 175 -19.76 11.77 12.98
N VAL A 176 -20.66 11.61 13.97
CA VAL A 176 -21.59 10.48 14.03
C VAL A 176 -22.57 10.52 12.84
N ALA A 177 -22.12 10.01 11.70
CA ALA A 177 -22.85 9.76 10.47
C ALA A 177 -22.54 8.29 10.14
N ARG A 178 -23.44 7.44 10.64
CA ARG A 178 -23.31 6.00 10.82
C ARG A 178 -23.43 5.26 9.49
N GLU A 179 -22.40 5.34 8.66
CA GLU A 179 -22.42 4.75 7.33
C GLU A 179 -21.27 3.78 7.13
N TYR A 180 -21.57 2.64 6.50
CA TYR A 180 -20.61 1.62 6.05
C TYR A 180 -19.58 2.15 5.03
N ASN A 181 -19.65 3.43 4.66
CA ASN A 181 -18.80 4.06 3.66
C ASN A 181 -17.93 5.19 4.26
N CYS A 182 -17.66 5.11 5.57
CA CYS A 182 -16.79 6.03 6.30
C CYS A 182 -15.61 5.28 6.93
N ASP A 183 -14.59 6.02 7.32
CA ASP A 183 -13.45 5.50 8.07
C ASP A 183 -13.78 5.23 9.55
N SER A 184 -12.85 4.60 10.28
CA SER A 184 -13.08 4.18 11.66
C SER A 184 -13.12 5.35 12.63
N SER A 185 -14.18 5.44 13.43
CA SER A 185 -14.18 6.30 14.61
C SER A 185 -13.25 5.75 15.70
N LEU A 186 -12.70 6.63 16.56
CA LEU A 186 -11.92 6.21 17.73
C LEU A 186 -12.71 5.24 18.63
N GLY A 187 -14.02 5.45 18.78
CA GLY A 187 -14.88 4.57 19.57
C GLY A 187 -14.98 3.15 19.02
N LEU A 188 -14.99 2.97 17.69
CA LEU A 188 -14.95 1.64 17.06
C LEU A 188 -13.65 0.93 17.41
N ILE A 189 -12.53 1.63 17.26
CA ILE A 189 -11.19 1.12 17.56
C ILE A 189 -11.06 0.68 19.03
N GLU A 190 -11.38 1.58 19.97
CA GLU A 190 -11.32 1.28 21.41
C GLU A 190 -12.22 0.09 21.79
N SER A 191 -13.37 -0.01 21.13
CA SER A 191 -14.32 -1.08 21.39
C SER A 191 -13.82 -2.43 20.85
N LEU A 192 -13.16 -2.45 19.69
CA LEU A 192 -12.48 -3.63 19.15
C LEU A 192 -11.34 -4.07 20.06
N LEU A 193 -10.47 -3.15 20.47
CA LEU A 193 -9.32 -3.46 21.34
C LEU A 193 -9.74 -4.03 22.69
N ARG A 194 -10.83 -3.54 23.28
CA ARG A 194 -11.40 -4.08 24.53
C ARG A 194 -12.06 -5.46 24.35
N HIS A 195 -12.37 -5.87 23.12
CA HIS A 195 -13.02 -7.15 22.85
C HIS A 195 -12.03 -8.27 22.56
N ILE A 196 -10.92 -7.98 21.88
CA ILE A 196 -9.85 -8.96 21.57
C ILE A 196 -9.53 -9.88 22.77
N PRO A 197 -9.18 -9.38 23.97
CA PRO A 197 -8.78 -10.26 25.08
C PRO A 197 -9.94 -11.07 25.67
N LYS A 198 -11.20 -10.76 25.32
CA LYS A 198 -12.38 -11.54 25.77
C LYS A 198 -12.57 -12.80 24.93
N VAL A 199 -12.24 -12.74 23.64
CA VAL A 199 -12.39 -13.87 22.71
C VAL A 199 -11.10 -14.65 22.53
N GLU A 200 -9.95 -13.97 22.59
CA GLU A 200 -8.62 -14.58 22.42
C GLU A 200 -7.67 -14.05 23.51
N PRO A 201 -7.75 -14.60 24.74
CA PRO A 201 -6.98 -14.10 25.89
C PRO A 201 -5.49 -14.46 25.85
N ASN A 202 -5.08 -15.41 25.00
CA ASN A 202 -3.72 -15.96 24.97
C ASN A 202 -3.05 -15.70 23.61
N ILE A 203 -2.76 -14.43 23.33
CA ILE A 203 -2.04 -14.00 22.12
C ILE A 203 -0.54 -14.02 22.39
N GLN A 204 0.21 -14.76 21.59
CA GLN A 204 1.66 -14.90 21.75
C GLN A 204 2.41 -13.68 21.23
N PHE A 205 1.98 -13.17 20.08
CA PHE A 205 2.36 -11.88 19.52
C PHE A 205 1.31 -11.46 18.47
N SER A 206 1.40 -10.22 18.01
CA SER A 206 0.50 -9.65 17.02
C SER A 206 1.27 -9.11 15.81
N ILE A 207 0.65 -9.13 14.64
CA ILE A 207 1.12 -8.47 13.44
C ILE A 207 0.14 -7.36 13.06
N PHE A 208 0.67 -6.23 12.58
CA PHE A 208 -0.16 -5.10 12.16
C PHE A 208 0.24 -4.65 10.75
N THR A 209 -0.65 -4.83 9.78
CA THR A 209 -0.31 -4.67 8.36
C THR A 209 -0.51 -3.24 7.81
N GLY A 210 -0.57 -2.20 8.66
CA GLY A 210 -0.51 -0.80 8.24
C GLY A 210 -1.87 -0.13 8.00
N ASP A 211 -1.84 1.05 7.38
CA ASP A 211 -2.98 1.93 7.09
C ASP A 211 -3.74 2.43 8.33
N ILE A 212 -3.03 3.26 9.12
CA ILE A 212 -3.60 4.02 10.23
C ILE A 212 -4.31 5.31 9.75
N PRO A 213 -3.72 6.16 8.90
CA PRO A 213 -4.36 7.42 8.52
C PRO A 213 -5.63 7.21 7.68
N PRO A 214 -6.64 8.09 7.81
CA PRO A 214 -7.88 7.95 7.07
C PRO A 214 -7.71 8.32 5.57
N HIS A 215 -8.81 8.22 4.83
CA HIS A 215 -8.89 8.45 3.40
C HIS A 215 -9.06 9.93 3.02
N ASP A 216 -9.07 10.85 3.97
CA ASP A 216 -9.17 12.31 3.80
C ASP A 216 -7.85 12.95 3.32
N VAL A 217 -7.16 12.26 2.39
CA VAL A 217 -5.79 12.51 1.91
C VAL A 217 -5.54 13.90 1.31
N TRP A 218 -6.59 14.69 1.09
CA TRP A 218 -6.53 16.06 0.61
C TRP A 218 -6.34 17.09 1.74
N SER A 219 -6.68 16.73 2.98
CA SER A 219 -6.64 17.62 4.15
C SER A 219 -5.38 17.44 5.01
N THR A 220 -4.48 16.54 4.62
CA THR A 220 -3.39 16.01 5.46
C THR A 220 -2.12 16.86 5.50
N LEU A 221 -2.19 18.14 5.12
CA LEU A 221 -1.02 18.85 4.62
C LEU A 221 -0.18 19.59 5.66
N PRO A 222 1.15 19.66 5.44
CA PRO A 222 1.90 18.90 4.42
C PRO A 222 2.12 17.41 4.82
N PHE A 223 2.18 17.15 6.13
CA PHE A 223 2.27 15.80 6.73
C PHE A 223 1.87 15.78 8.21
N GLY A 224 1.79 16.94 8.88
CA GLY A 224 1.62 17.04 10.33
C GLY A 224 0.33 16.41 10.86
N LYS A 225 -0.78 16.50 10.11
CA LYS A 225 -2.04 15.82 10.46
C LYS A 225 -1.84 14.30 10.43
N THR A 226 -1.26 13.77 9.36
CA THR A 226 -0.94 12.33 9.23
C THR A 226 -0.05 11.85 10.36
N GLN A 227 1.05 12.56 10.64
CA GLN A 227 1.96 12.21 11.72
C GLN A 227 1.25 12.23 13.08
N PHE A 228 0.43 13.26 13.35
CA PHE A 228 -0.33 13.36 14.59
C PHE A 228 -1.29 12.17 14.76
N ILE A 229 -2.07 11.84 13.73
CA ILE A 229 -3.00 10.71 13.73
C ILE A 229 -2.23 9.41 14.01
N GLN A 230 -1.11 9.18 13.33
CA GLN A 230 -0.27 8.01 13.55
C GLN A 230 0.26 7.93 14.98
N ASP A 231 0.89 9.00 15.47
CA ASP A 231 1.49 9.04 16.81
C ASP A 231 0.42 8.83 17.89
N GLN A 232 -0.75 9.48 17.78
CA GLN A 232 -1.86 9.27 18.73
C GLN A 232 -2.46 7.86 18.67
N SER A 233 -2.52 7.27 17.48
CA SER A 233 -2.98 5.90 17.31
C SER A 233 -2.02 4.93 17.99
N TYR A 234 -0.70 5.10 17.83
CA TYR A 234 0.28 4.25 18.51
C TYR A 234 0.27 4.41 20.03
N GLU A 235 0.00 5.61 20.56
CA GLU A 235 -0.22 5.77 22.01
C GLU A 235 -1.42 4.94 22.50
N LEU A 236 -2.52 4.90 21.74
CA LEU A 236 -3.65 4.01 22.04
C LEU A 236 -3.24 2.53 21.97
N PHE A 237 -2.47 2.12 20.94
CA PHE A 237 -1.96 0.75 20.87
C PHE A 237 -1.13 0.41 22.10
N HIS A 238 -0.15 1.24 22.49
CA HIS A 238 0.68 0.99 23.66
C HIS A 238 -0.16 0.86 24.93
N SER A 239 -1.24 1.64 25.08
CA SER A 239 -2.15 1.52 26.23
C SER A 239 -2.83 0.14 26.34
N GLN A 240 -3.01 -0.57 25.22
CA GLN A 240 -3.68 -1.87 25.17
C GLN A 240 -2.70 -3.06 25.07
N PHE A 241 -1.70 -2.94 24.21
CA PHE A 241 -0.75 -4.00 23.87
C PHE A 241 0.41 -4.12 24.85
N ASP A 242 0.85 -3.02 25.48
CA ASP A 242 1.91 -3.05 26.50
C ASP A 242 1.34 -3.35 27.91
N SER A 243 0.01 -3.38 28.06
CA SER A 243 -0.65 -3.56 29.35
C SER A 243 -0.76 -5.04 29.73
N PRO A 244 -0.21 -5.48 30.89
CA PRO A 244 -0.28 -6.87 31.35
C PRO A 244 -1.69 -7.39 31.64
N SER A 245 -2.68 -6.49 31.77
CA SER A 245 -4.08 -6.83 32.09
C SER A 245 -5.02 -6.70 30.90
N LEU A 246 -4.51 -6.33 29.72
CA LEU A 246 -5.30 -6.19 28.49
C LEU A 246 -4.81 -7.18 27.44
N ILE A 247 -4.25 -6.73 26.32
CA ILE A 247 -3.83 -7.63 25.23
C ILE A 247 -2.44 -8.22 25.51
N ASN A 248 -1.54 -7.44 26.15
CA ASN A 248 -0.19 -7.87 26.56
C ASN A 248 0.58 -8.64 25.46
N SER A 249 0.80 -8.01 24.31
CA SER A 249 1.41 -8.64 23.14
C SER A 249 2.31 -7.66 22.42
N ASN A 250 3.53 -8.09 22.07
CA ASN A 250 4.35 -7.34 21.12
C ASN A 250 3.61 -7.25 19.78
N VAL A 251 3.71 -6.10 19.12
CA VAL A 251 3.13 -5.86 17.79
C VAL A 251 4.26 -5.71 16.79
N PHE A 252 4.22 -6.49 15.71
CA PHE A 252 5.16 -6.40 14.60
C PHE A 252 4.48 -5.74 13.39
N PRO A 253 4.69 -4.43 13.19
CA PRO A 253 3.98 -3.66 12.17
C PRO A 253 4.68 -3.69 10.81
N THR A 254 3.95 -3.35 9.75
CA THR A 254 4.50 -2.96 8.45
C THR A 254 3.91 -1.62 7.99
N ILE A 255 4.52 -1.03 6.98
CA ILE A 255 4.09 0.27 6.44
C ILE A 255 3.05 0.02 5.34
N GLY A 256 1.87 0.62 5.48
CA GLY A 256 0.84 0.71 4.45
C GLY A 256 0.98 1.94 3.55
N ASN A 257 0.06 2.12 2.61
CA ASN A 257 0.15 3.22 1.66
C ASN A 257 -0.40 4.54 2.20
N HIS A 258 -1.22 4.53 3.26
CA HIS A 258 -1.72 5.75 3.89
C HIS A 258 -0.75 6.37 4.91
N GLU A 259 0.30 5.66 5.33
CA GLU A 259 1.32 6.19 6.25
C GLU A 259 2.12 7.38 5.68
N SER A 260 2.31 7.46 4.36
CA SER A 260 3.00 8.60 3.76
C SER A 260 2.06 9.80 3.61
N ALA A 261 2.66 10.99 3.63
CA ALA A 261 1.96 12.23 3.29
C ALA A 261 2.78 12.97 2.22
N PRO A 262 2.26 13.08 0.98
CA PRO A 262 0.96 12.61 0.51
C PRO A 262 0.85 11.07 0.50
N ALA A 263 -0.37 10.54 0.59
CA ALA A 263 -0.60 9.09 0.58
C ALA A 263 -0.01 8.44 -0.68
N ASN A 264 0.48 7.20 -0.52
CA ASN A 264 1.02 6.30 -1.54
C ASN A 264 2.41 6.66 -2.06
N ILE A 265 2.95 7.82 -1.70
CA ILE A 265 4.17 8.37 -2.27
C ILE A 265 5.38 7.92 -1.46
N PHE A 266 6.13 6.95 -1.99
CA PHE A 266 7.38 6.48 -1.41
C PHE A 266 8.54 6.69 -2.40
N PRO A 267 9.47 7.60 -2.11
CA PRO A 267 10.50 8.00 -3.08
C PRO A 267 11.53 6.90 -3.31
N LEU A 268 12.00 6.81 -4.55
CA LEU A 268 13.23 6.09 -4.88
C LEU A 268 14.47 6.91 -4.47
N GLU A 269 15.60 6.26 -4.26
CA GLU A 269 16.87 6.89 -3.83
C GLU A 269 17.32 8.04 -4.74
N HIS A 270 17.00 7.97 -6.03
CA HIS A 270 17.35 8.97 -7.05
C HIS A 270 16.18 9.87 -7.43
N SER A 271 15.06 9.83 -6.68
CA SER A 271 13.91 10.69 -6.94
C SER A 271 14.26 12.15 -6.76
N SER A 272 13.86 12.98 -7.73
CA SER A 272 14.10 14.42 -7.67
C SER A 272 13.10 15.09 -6.75
N ILE A 273 13.35 15.04 -5.44
CA ILE A 273 12.49 15.70 -4.44
C ILE A 273 12.50 17.22 -4.65
N PRO A 274 11.33 17.88 -4.82
CA PRO A 274 11.25 19.33 -4.94
C PRO A 274 11.84 20.04 -3.70
N SER A 275 12.72 21.02 -3.91
CA SER A 275 13.44 21.69 -2.81
C SER A 275 12.53 22.39 -1.78
N ARG A 276 11.29 22.72 -2.16
CA ARG A 276 10.29 23.33 -1.27
C ARG A 276 9.41 22.31 -0.52
N LYS A 277 9.54 21.02 -0.84
CA LYS A 277 8.75 19.91 -0.26
C LYS A 277 9.70 18.80 0.25
N THR A 278 10.67 19.17 1.09
CA THR A 278 11.68 18.24 1.62
C THR A 278 11.08 17.09 2.43
N TYR A 279 9.88 17.25 2.99
CA TYR A 279 9.16 16.19 3.71
C TYR A 279 8.82 14.97 2.83
N LEU A 280 8.86 15.11 1.50
CA LEU A 280 8.69 14.00 0.55
C LEU A 280 9.86 13.00 0.57
N ASP A 281 10.96 13.29 1.27
CA ASP A 281 12.01 12.31 1.55
C ASP A 281 11.62 11.27 2.61
N LEU A 282 10.45 11.43 3.24
CA LEU A 282 9.87 10.57 4.27
C LEU A 282 10.74 10.33 5.51
N LYS A 283 11.80 11.12 5.74
CA LYS A 283 12.60 11.00 6.97
C LYS A 283 11.76 11.22 8.22
N TRP A 284 10.77 12.11 8.15
CA TRP A 284 9.83 12.35 9.25
C TRP A 284 9.04 11.09 9.58
N LEU A 285 8.56 10.36 8.56
CA LEU A 285 7.76 9.15 8.71
C LEU A 285 8.58 8.05 9.35
N TYR A 286 9.75 7.73 8.77
CA TYR A 286 10.60 6.67 9.31
C TYR A 286 11.07 6.98 10.73
N LYS A 287 11.32 8.25 11.07
CA LYS A 287 11.65 8.65 12.44
C LYS A 287 10.47 8.50 13.42
N SER A 288 9.26 8.90 13.02
CA SER A 288 8.05 8.74 13.84
C SER A 288 7.75 7.25 14.05
N LEU A 289 7.69 6.45 12.99
CA LEU A 289 7.47 5.00 13.09
C LEU A 289 8.55 4.32 13.94
N ALA A 290 9.82 4.68 13.76
CA ALA A 290 10.89 4.15 14.59
C ALA A 290 10.71 4.44 16.08
N THR A 291 10.23 5.65 16.41
CA THR A 291 9.94 6.04 17.79
C THR A 291 8.80 5.21 18.37
N ASN A 292 7.70 5.09 17.63
CA ASN A 292 6.52 4.34 18.04
C ASN A 292 6.79 2.83 18.14
N TRP A 293 7.60 2.27 17.25
CA TRP A 293 7.83 0.82 17.21
C TRP A 293 9.00 0.35 18.08
N GLN A 294 9.75 1.27 18.69
CA GLN A 294 10.98 0.95 19.42
C GLN A 294 10.75 -0.08 20.53
N ARG A 295 9.61 -0.01 21.24
CA ARG A 295 9.30 -0.93 22.35
C ARG A 295 9.08 -2.37 21.90
N TRP A 296 8.54 -2.58 20.70
CA TRP A 296 8.27 -3.92 20.18
C TRP A 296 9.43 -4.49 19.36
N LEU A 297 10.18 -3.64 18.65
CA LEU A 297 11.27 -4.06 17.75
C LEU A 297 12.67 -4.05 18.41
N GLY A 298 12.84 -3.36 19.52
CA GLY A 298 14.11 -3.31 20.26
C GLY A 298 15.27 -2.71 19.45
N ALA A 299 16.42 -3.39 19.43
CA ALA A 299 17.66 -2.89 18.83
C ALA A 299 17.66 -2.83 17.29
N ASP A 300 16.74 -3.56 16.63
CA ASP A 300 16.65 -3.65 15.16
C ASP A 300 16.13 -2.35 14.51
N ILE A 301 15.61 -1.41 15.31
CA ILE A 301 15.02 -0.14 14.87
C ILE A 301 16.00 0.79 14.11
N ASN A 302 17.30 0.65 14.39
CA ASN A 302 18.32 1.43 13.69
C ASN A 302 18.42 1.03 12.22
N SER A 303 18.22 -0.24 11.90
CA SER A 303 18.25 -0.73 10.51
C SER A 303 17.07 -0.18 9.70
N PHE A 304 15.91 -0.05 10.33
CA PHE A 304 14.70 0.50 9.71
C PHE A 304 14.89 1.95 9.24
N THR A 305 15.39 2.82 10.12
CA THR A 305 15.60 4.25 9.81
C THR A 305 16.78 4.53 8.87
N GLN A 306 17.74 3.61 8.80
CA GLN A 306 18.89 3.71 7.90
C GLN A 306 18.59 3.14 6.50
N SER A 307 17.56 2.30 6.37
CA SER A 307 17.10 1.80 5.08
C SER A 307 16.31 2.89 4.34
N ASN A 308 16.51 3.01 3.02
CA ASN A 308 15.67 3.85 2.16
C ASN A 308 14.29 3.22 1.87
N THR A 309 13.92 2.14 2.56
CA THR A 309 12.69 1.39 2.31
C THR A 309 11.78 1.28 3.52
N GLY A 310 12.27 1.49 4.75
CA GLY A 310 11.50 1.20 5.97
C GLY A 310 11.17 -0.30 6.11
N SER A 311 11.98 -1.19 5.54
CA SER A 311 11.85 -2.65 5.74
C SER A 311 12.74 -3.08 6.90
N TYR A 312 12.35 -4.13 7.63
CA TYR A 312 13.13 -4.65 8.74
C TYR A 312 12.97 -6.16 8.93
N VAL A 313 13.89 -6.74 9.70
CA VAL A 313 13.80 -8.13 10.16
C VAL A 313 13.75 -8.15 11.68
N THR A 314 13.04 -9.12 12.24
CA THR A 314 13.06 -9.41 13.68
C THR A 314 12.86 -10.91 13.92
N ARG A 315 13.00 -11.35 15.16
CA ARG A 315 12.88 -12.76 15.56
C ARG A 315 11.90 -12.87 16.73
N PRO A 316 10.59 -12.94 16.46
CA PRO A 316 9.57 -12.94 17.51
C PRO A 316 9.73 -14.12 18.47
N MET A 317 10.23 -15.25 17.99
CA MET A 317 10.51 -16.45 18.78
C MET A 317 11.73 -17.19 18.23
N PRO A 318 12.40 -18.04 19.03
CA PRO A 318 13.50 -18.86 18.55
C PRO A 318 13.11 -19.71 17.34
N GLY A 319 13.89 -19.63 16.26
CA GLY A 319 13.66 -20.39 15.02
C GLY A 319 12.70 -19.74 14.03
N LEU A 320 12.07 -18.60 14.38
CA LEU A 320 11.22 -17.83 13.48
C LEU A 320 11.84 -16.46 13.19
N LYS A 321 12.12 -16.18 11.92
CA LYS A 321 12.40 -14.84 11.42
C LYS A 321 11.12 -14.24 10.84
N LEU A 322 10.80 -13.02 11.25
CA LEU A 322 9.75 -12.20 10.64
C LEU A 322 10.41 -11.10 9.80
N ILE A 323 10.01 -11.00 8.54
CA ILE A 323 10.45 -9.99 7.59
C ILE A 323 9.29 -9.04 7.34
N SER A 324 9.45 -7.77 7.68
CA SER A 324 8.51 -6.71 7.32
C SER A 324 9.01 -6.04 6.05
N LEU A 325 8.26 -6.22 4.96
CA LEU A 325 8.60 -5.75 3.61
C LEU A 325 7.73 -4.56 3.26
N ASN A 326 8.34 -3.44 2.89
CA ASN A 326 7.58 -2.28 2.39
C ASN A 326 7.07 -2.54 0.96
N THR A 327 5.84 -3.01 0.85
CA THR A 327 5.18 -3.33 -0.42
C THR A 327 4.73 -2.10 -1.22
N ASN A 328 4.89 -0.87 -0.71
CA ASN A 328 4.62 0.35 -1.47
C ASN A 328 5.50 0.51 -2.71
N PHE A 329 6.62 -0.22 -2.77
CA PHE A 329 7.49 -0.29 -3.94
C PHE A 329 6.95 -1.18 -5.07
N CYS A 330 5.78 -1.79 -4.90
CA CYS A 330 5.03 -2.41 -5.97
C CYS A 330 3.73 -1.68 -6.34
N TYR A 331 3.33 -0.69 -5.54
CA TYR A 331 1.99 -0.11 -5.63
C TYR A 331 1.84 0.84 -6.83
N ILE A 332 0.81 0.64 -7.64
CA ILE A 332 0.60 1.38 -8.90
C ILE A 332 0.32 2.88 -8.69
N LEU A 333 0.00 3.32 -7.47
CA LEU A 333 -0.24 4.73 -7.13
C LEU A 333 0.96 5.41 -6.50
N ASN A 334 2.08 4.70 -6.35
CA ASN A 334 3.35 5.33 -6.06
C ASN A 334 3.97 5.90 -7.34
N TRP A 335 3.70 7.18 -7.61
CA TRP A 335 4.11 7.84 -8.85
C TRP A 335 5.62 7.74 -9.15
N TRP A 336 6.46 7.66 -8.11
CA TRP A 336 7.91 7.54 -8.30
C TRP A 336 8.32 6.27 -9.05
N LEU A 337 7.49 5.23 -9.09
CA LEU A 337 7.77 3.98 -9.81
C LEU A 337 7.67 4.12 -11.33
N PHE A 338 7.04 5.20 -11.84
CA PHE A 338 6.97 5.50 -13.28
C PHE A 338 8.14 6.36 -13.77
N GLN A 339 9.02 6.83 -12.89
CA GLN A 339 10.12 7.72 -13.32
C GLN A 339 11.19 6.97 -14.12
N GLN A 340 11.85 7.67 -15.05
CA GLN A 340 12.98 7.13 -15.79
C GLN A 340 14.34 7.53 -15.18
N PRO A 341 15.34 6.63 -15.16
CA PRO A 341 15.30 5.25 -15.65
C PRO A 341 14.44 4.32 -14.76
N THR A 342 13.58 3.49 -15.36
CA THR A 342 12.75 2.51 -14.62
C THR A 342 13.64 1.53 -13.86
N GLN A 343 13.30 1.27 -12.59
CA GLN A 343 14.01 0.29 -11.75
C GLN A 343 13.23 -1.01 -11.63
N LYS A 344 13.86 -2.13 -11.97
CA LYS A 344 13.34 -3.49 -11.73
C LYS A 344 13.28 -3.85 -10.25
N ASP A 345 14.23 -3.34 -9.48
CA ASP A 345 14.32 -3.51 -8.04
C ASP A 345 14.39 -2.12 -7.36
N PRO A 346 13.24 -1.45 -7.17
CA PRO A 346 13.18 -0.13 -6.56
C PRO A 346 13.85 -0.11 -5.18
N ASN A 347 14.85 0.77 -5.02
CA ASN A 347 15.66 0.88 -3.79
C ASN A 347 16.35 -0.43 -3.34
N GLY A 348 16.51 -1.41 -4.22
CA GLY A 348 17.14 -2.70 -3.89
C GLY A 348 16.32 -3.58 -2.95
N ILE A 349 15.00 -3.34 -2.83
CA ILE A 349 14.14 -4.00 -1.84
C ILE A 349 14.00 -5.52 -2.06
N LEU A 350 13.97 -5.98 -3.32
CA LEU A 350 13.91 -7.40 -3.67
C LEU A 350 15.26 -8.07 -3.42
N THR A 351 16.37 -7.41 -3.75
CA THR A 351 17.71 -7.87 -3.40
C THR A 351 17.88 -7.97 -1.88
N TRP A 352 17.37 -6.99 -1.13
CA TRP A 352 17.36 -7.02 0.33
C TRP A 352 16.54 -8.21 0.87
N LEU A 353 15.35 -8.46 0.31
CA LEU A 353 14.51 -9.61 0.67
C LEU A 353 15.23 -10.94 0.43
N VAL A 354 15.89 -11.09 -0.73
CA VAL A 354 16.70 -12.27 -1.06
C VAL A 354 17.79 -12.48 -0.01
N ASN A 355 18.51 -11.43 0.37
CA ASN A 355 19.56 -11.53 1.39
C ASN A 355 18.99 -11.91 2.77
N ALA A 356 17.84 -11.35 3.16
CA ALA A 356 17.19 -11.67 4.42
C ALA A 356 16.71 -13.13 4.49
N LEU A 357 16.17 -13.65 3.38
CA LEU A 357 15.77 -15.06 3.23
C LEU A 357 16.97 -15.99 3.18
N GLN A 358 18.04 -15.61 2.49
CA GLN A 358 19.27 -16.40 2.47
C GLN A 358 19.92 -16.49 3.85
N ASP A 359 19.94 -15.41 4.64
CA ASP A 359 20.39 -15.45 6.04
C ASP A 359 19.52 -16.38 6.90
N ALA A 360 18.21 -16.48 6.62
CA ALA A 360 17.34 -17.44 7.32
C ALA A 360 17.63 -18.89 6.92
N GLU A 361 17.80 -19.15 5.62
CA GLU A 361 18.19 -20.47 5.09
C GLU A 361 19.50 -20.93 5.73
N ASP A 362 20.50 -20.05 5.80
CA ASP A 362 21.82 -20.36 6.37
C ASP A 362 21.79 -20.61 7.88
N ARG A 363 20.77 -20.10 8.58
CA ARG A 363 20.54 -20.29 10.02
C ARG A 363 19.52 -21.38 10.35
N ASN A 364 18.96 -22.05 9.33
CA ASN A 364 17.85 -23.00 9.49
C ASN A 364 16.64 -22.39 10.21
N GLU A 365 16.33 -21.13 9.93
CA GLU A 365 15.15 -20.44 10.45
C GLU A 365 13.95 -20.62 9.52
N ARG A 366 12.75 -20.73 10.09
CA ARG A 366 11.50 -20.56 9.35
C ARG A 366 11.20 -19.07 9.20
N VAL A 367 10.50 -18.70 8.13
CA VAL A 367 10.27 -17.31 7.77
C VAL A 367 8.80 -17.01 7.65
N TRP A 368 8.40 -15.90 8.27
CA TRP A 368 7.17 -15.19 7.98
C TRP A 368 7.49 -13.88 7.25
N ILE A 369 6.68 -13.54 6.26
CA ILE A 369 6.75 -12.25 5.57
C ILE A 369 5.47 -11.48 5.88
N ILE A 370 5.59 -10.23 6.33
CA ILE A 370 4.48 -9.30 6.43
C ILE A 370 4.69 -8.15 5.45
N GLY A 371 3.62 -7.70 4.82
CA GLY A 371 3.56 -6.50 3.98
C GLY A 371 2.16 -5.92 4.02
N HIS A 372 1.93 -4.82 3.31
CA HIS A 372 0.61 -4.21 3.24
C HIS A 372 -0.14 -4.64 1.96
N ILE A 373 0.34 -4.19 0.79
CA ILE A 373 -0.19 -4.56 -0.52
C ILE A 373 0.25 -5.99 -0.87
N PRO A 374 -0.67 -6.94 -1.10
CA PRO A 374 -0.32 -8.29 -1.51
C PRO A 374 0.32 -8.32 -2.91
N PRO A 375 1.51 -8.91 -3.10
CA PRO A 375 2.02 -9.19 -4.44
C PRO A 375 1.06 -10.13 -5.20
N GLY A 376 0.66 -9.73 -6.40
CA GLY A 376 -0.40 -10.39 -7.17
C GLY A 376 -1.79 -9.73 -7.05
N ASP A 377 -1.97 -8.78 -6.14
CA ASP A 377 -3.13 -7.89 -6.15
C ASP A 377 -3.13 -7.00 -7.42
N SER A 378 -4.33 -6.62 -7.86
CA SER A 378 -4.57 -5.75 -9.02
C SER A 378 -3.90 -4.38 -8.95
N THR A 379 -3.53 -3.93 -7.75
CA THR A 379 -2.85 -2.64 -7.53
C THR A 379 -1.34 -2.79 -7.29
N CYS A 380 -0.79 -3.99 -7.41
CA CYS A 380 0.64 -4.25 -7.40
C CYS A 380 1.15 -4.47 -8.83
N PHE A 381 2.31 -3.91 -9.19
CA PHE A 381 2.87 -4.04 -10.53
C PHE A 381 3.11 -5.51 -10.90
N HIS A 382 2.74 -5.90 -12.13
CA HIS A 382 2.93 -7.28 -12.61
C HIS A 382 4.42 -7.68 -12.64
N ASP A 383 5.31 -6.74 -13.00
CA ASP A 383 6.76 -6.94 -12.98
C ASP A 383 7.23 -7.32 -11.57
N TYR A 384 6.92 -6.48 -10.59
CA TYR A 384 7.28 -6.73 -9.19
C TYR A 384 6.69 -8.05 -8.68
N SER A 385 5.40 -8.30 -8.94
CA SER A 385 4.73 -9.54 -8.53
C SER A 385 5.35 -10.78 -9.18
N ASN A 386 5.85 -10.66 -10.42
CA ASN A 386 6.59 -11.73 -11.08
C ASN A 386 7.90 -12.02 -10.36
N TYR A 387 8.70 -10.99 -10.10
CA TYR A 387 10.01 -11.12 -9.44
C TYR A 387 9.88 -11.64 -8.01
N TYR A 388 8.90 -11.11 -7.26
CA TYR A 388 8.54 -11.59 -5.94
C TYR A 388 8.20 -13.09 -5.97
N SER A 389 7.38 -13.52 -6.93
CA SER A 389 7.03 -14.94 -7.09
C SER A 389 8.24 -15.84 -7.37
N GLN A 390 9.27 -15.36 -8.08
CA GLN A 390 10.53 -16.11 -8.26
C GLN A 390 11.26 -16.30 -6.92
N ILE A 391 11.28 -15.26 -6.07
CA ILE A 391 11.88 -15.31 -4.73
C ILE A 391 11.12 -16.30 -3.84
N ILE A 392 9.79 -16.26 -3.86
CA ILE A 392 8.95 -17.19 -3.09
C ILE A 392 9.20 -18.63 -3.53
N ASP A 393 9.28 -18.92 -4.84
CA ASP A 393 9.64 -20.28 -5.27
C ASP A 393 11.04 -20.68 -4.80
N ARG A 394 12.04 -19.81 -4.93
CA ARG A 394 13.41 -20.13 -4.47
C ARG A 394 13.44 -20.51 -2.99
N TYR A 395 12.73 -19.78 -2.13
CA TYR A 395 12.79 -19.95 -0.68
C TYR A 395 11.56 -20.65 -0.08
N SER A 396 10.73 -21.31 -0.91
CA SER A 396 9.46 -21.92 -0.48
C SER A 396 9.56 -22.96 0.63
N HIS A 397 10.76 -23.51 0.88
CA HIS A 397 11.00 -24.54 1.88
C HIS A 397 11.27 -23.98 3.28
N ILE A 398 11.57 -22.67 3.40
CA ILE A 398 11.72 -21.99 4.69
C ILE A 398 10.58 -21.02 5.00
N ILE A 399 9.88 -20.52 3.97
CA ILE A 399 8.74 -19.61 4.14
C ILE A 399 7.53 -20.40 4.62
N SER A 400 7.07 -20.14 5.86
CA SER A 400 5.92 -20.83 6.45
C SER A 400 4.60 -20.09 6.25
N ALA A 401 4.63 -18.76 6.15
CA ALA A 401 3.43 -17.94 5.98
C ALA A 401 3.78 -16.55 5.44
N GLN A 402 2.82 -15.92 4.77
CA GLN A 402 2.88 -14.52 4.39
C GLN A 402 1.59 -13.82 4.82
N PHE A 403 1.64 -12.55 5.21
CA PHE A 403 0.48 -11.80 5.69
C PHE A 403 0.43 -10.40 5.08
N PHE A 404 -0.75 -10.02 4.61
CA PHE A 404 -1.03 -8.76 3.92
C PHE A 404 -2.35 -8.14 4.38
N GLY A 405 -2.65 -6.93 3.91
CA GLY A 405 -3.88 -6.17 4.15
C GLY A 405 -4.38 -5.52 2.86
N HIS A 406 -4.68 -4.22 2.89
CA HIS A 406 -4.91 -3.32 1.74
C HIS A 406 -6.20 -3.55 0.96
N THR A 407 -6.59 -4.80 0.70
CA THR A 407 -7.82 -5.10 -0.05
C THR A 407 -9.08 -4.90 0.80
N HIS A 408 -8.89 -4.74 2.11
CA HIS A 408 -9.90 -4.68 3.18
C HIS A 408 -10.71 -5.97 3.38
N LYS A 409 -10.48 -7.00 2.55
CA LYS A 409 -11.31 -8.20 2.48
C LYS A 409 -10.64 -9.39 3.17
N ASP A 410 -11.45 -10.40 3.46
CA ASP A 410 -11.00 -11.72 3.90
C ASP A 410 -10.61 -12.57 2.67
N GLU A 411 -9.32 -12.65 2.36
CA GLU A 411 -8.83 -13.34 1.17
C GLU A 411 -7.57 -14.18 1.48
N ILE A 412 -7.31 -15.15 0.60
CA ILE A 412 -6.05 -15.89 0.56
C ILE A 412 -5.44 -15.83 -0.84
N SER A 413 -4.12 -15.74 -0.90
CA SER A 413 -3.32 -15.78 -2.12
C SER A 413 -2.46 -17.03 -2.14
N ILE A 414 -2.62 -17.89 -3.15
CA ILE A 414 -1.83 -19.12 -3.29
C ILE A 414 -0.74 -18.91 -4.32
N PHE A 415 0.50 -19.19 -3.93
CA PHE A 415 1.68 -19.12 -4.79
C PHE A 415 1.97 -20.49 -5.39
N TYR A 416 2.26 -20.53 -6.69
CA TYR A 416 2.52 -21.77 -7.41
C TYR A 416 3.91 -21.75 -8.03
N ARG A 417 4.58 -22.90 -8.02
CA ARG A 417 5.88 -23.09 -8.72
C ARG A 417 5.74 -22.90 -10.22
N ASN A 418 4.69 -23.49 -10.78
CA ASN A 418 4.30 -23.35 -12.18
C ASN A 418 3.00 -22.56 -12.27
N LYS A 419 3.04 -21.34 -12.82
CA LYS A 419 1.87 -20.45 -12.90
C LYS A 419 0.79 -20.97 -13.85
N GLN A 420 1.17 -21.84 -14.80
CA GLN A 420 0.27 -22.48 -15.75
C GLN A 420 -0.40 -23.74 -15.19
N GLU A 421 0.11 -24.31 -14.08
CA GLU A 421 -0.38 -25.54 -13.47
C GLU A 421 -0.74 -25.33 -11.99
N LYS A 422 -1.91 -24.73 -11.76
CA LYS A 422 -2.41 -24.41 -10.41
C LYS A 422 -3.04 -25.62 -9.72
N THR A 423 -2.22 -26.60 -9.34
CA THR A 423 -2.64 -27.79 -8.58
C THR A 423 -2.15 -27.74 -7.14
N ALA A 424 -2.69 -28.59 -6.26
CA ALA A 424 -2.27 -28.67 -4.86
C ALA A 424 -0.79 -29.05 -4.72
N GLU A 425 -0.28 -29.91 -5.59
CA GLU A 425 1.12 -30.37 -5.62
C GLU A 425 2.09 -29.25 -6.02
N ASN A 426 1.62 -28.30 -6.83
CA ASN A 426 2.40 -27.17 -7.29
C ASN A 426 2.26 -25.92 -6.41
N ALA A 427 1.39 -25.93 -5.40
CA ALA A 427 1.27 -24.86 -4.42
C ALA A 427 2.50 -24.87 -3.48
N ILE A 428 3.11 -23.70 -3.32
CA ILE A 428 4.40 -23.56 -2.62
C ILE A 428 4.36 -22.59 -1.45
N SER A 429 3.34 -21.74 -1.35
CA SER A 429 3.16 -20.80 -0.25
C SER A 429 1.73 -20.25 -0.23
N VAL A 430 1.32 -19.71 0.92
CA VAL A 430 0.04 -19.04 1.12
C VAL A 430 0.28 -17.65 1.73
N GLY A 431 -0.36 -16.64 1.15
CA GLY A 431 -0.48 -15.30 1.72
C GLY A 431 -1.88 -15.09 2.26
N TYR A 432 -1.99 -14.74 3.53
CA TYR A 432 -3.26 -14.41 4.19
C TYR A 432 -3.50 -12.91 4.12
N VAL A 433 -4.62 -12.48 3.56
CA VAL A 433 -5.00 -11.08 3.46
C VAL A 433 -6.03 -10.77 4.54
N GLY A 434 -5.60 -10.01 5.55
CA GLY A 434 -6.38 -9.60 6.72
C GLY A 434 -7.59 -8.75 6.32
N PRO A 435 -8.75 -8.90 6.99
CA PRO A 435 -9.86 -7.99 6.75
C PRO A 435 -9.53 -6.62 7.38
N SER A 436 -10.20 -5.57 6.93
CA SER A 436 -10.03 -4.25 7.52
C SER A 436 -10.76 -4.10 8.84
N VAL A 437 -10.21 -3.24 9.70
CA VAL A 437 -10.98 -2.69 10.82
C VAL A 437 -11.91 -1.57 10.33
N THR A 438 -11.49 -0.79 9.33
CA THR A 438 -12.38 0.19 8.71
C THR A 438 -13.57 -0.49 8.03
N PRO A 439 -14.80 0.05 8.15
CA PRO A 439 -15.93 -0.44 7.36
C PRO A 439 -15.90 0.03 5.91
N LEU A 440 -15.02 0.98 5.56
CA LEU A 440 -14.89 1.50 4.20
C LEU A 440 -14.44 0.40 3.22
N MET A 441 -15.01 0.21 2.03
CA MET A 441 -16.28 0.71 1.49
C MET A 441 -17.30 -0.44 1.52
N ASP A 442 -18.22 -0.41 2.47
CA ASP A 442 -19.32 -1.38 2.60
C ASP A 442 -18.95 -2.74 3.20
N LEU A 443 -18.19 -2.71 4.29
CA LEU A 443 -17.70 -3.89 5.01
C LEU A 443 -18.01 -3.83 6.51
N ASN A 444 -18.13 -4.99 7.14
CA ASN A 444 -18.12 -5.08 8.59
C ASN A 444 -16.67 -4.98 9.11
N PRO A 445 -16.39 -4.16 10.15
CA PRO A 445 -15.11 -4.14 10.83
C PRO A 445 -14.70 -5.55 11.29
N GLY A 446 -13.46 -5.94 11.08
CA GLY A 446 -12.99 -7.26 11.48
C GLY A 446 -11.52 -7.33 11.85
N PHE A 447 -11.15 -8.45 12.48
CA PHE A 447 -9.76 -8.84 12.71
C PHE A 447 -9.61 -10.35 12.57
N ARG A 448 -8.38 -10.82 12.40
CA ARG A 448 -8.10 -12.25 12.23
C ARG A 448 -7.14 -12.78 13.28
N VAL A 449 -7.36 -14.01 13.67
CA VAL A 449 -6.49 -14.74 14.59
C VAL A 449 -6.08 -16.07 13.97
N TYR A 450 -4.83 -16.46 14.17
CA TYR A 450 -4.23 -17.67 13.63
C TYR A 450 -3.83 -18.63 14.74
N LYS A 451 -4.13 -19.91 14.58
CA LYS A 451 -3.47 -20.98 15.33
C LYS A 451 -2.26 -21.45 14.54
N VAL A 452 -1.10 -21.45 15.18
CA VAL A 452 0.21 -21.63 14.54
C VAL A 452 0.92 -22.81 15.17
N ASP A 453 1.48 -23.69 14.37
CA ASP A 453 2.29 -24.80 14.89
C ASP A 453 3.58 -24.30 15.54
N THR A 454 3.88 -24.78 16.75
CA THR A 454 5.05 -24.36 17.54
C THR A 454 6.40 -24.77 16.96
N LYS A 455 6.44 -25.68 15.97
CA LYS A 455 7.67 -26.17 15.33
C LYS A 455 7.82 -25.70 13.89
N THR A 456 6.79 -25.92 13.07
CA THR A 456 6.85 -25.56 11.64
C THR A 456 6.59 -24.08 11.40
N PHE A 457 5.95 -23.40 12.37
CA PHE A 457 5.41 -22.05 12.23
C PHE A 457 4.42 -21.91 11.07
N GLU A 458 3.84 -23.01 10.61
CA GLU A 458 2.76 -22.99 9.62
C GLU A 458 1.44 -22.67 10.31
N ILE A 459 0.54 -22.07 9.53
CA ILE A 459 -0.81 -21.77 9.99
C ILE A 459 -1.62 -23.06 9.93
N VAL A 460 -2.15 -23.45 11.09
CA VAL A 460 -2.99 -24.63 11.28
C VAL A 460 -4.47 -24.28 11.13
N ASP A 461 -4.85 -23.11 11.63
CA ASP A 461 -6.22 -22.61 11.57
C ASP A 461 -6.26 -21.08 11.55
N SER A 462 -7.35 -20.51 11.04
CA SER A 462 -7.57 -19.07 10.96
C SER A 462 -9.03 -18.71 11.27
N ILE A 463 -9.23 -17.78 12.21
CA ILE A 463 -10.54 -17.38 12.71
C ILE A 463 -10.71 -15.87 12.48
N THR A 464 -11.75 -15.48 11.76
CA THR A 464 -12.11 -14.08 11.54
C THR A 464 -13.24 -13.68 12.49
N TYR A 465 -13.04 -12.59 13.23
CA TYR A 465 -14.06 -11.96 14.06
C TYR A 465 -14.54 -10.69 13.36
N ILE A 466 -15.86 -10.46 13.37
CA ILE A 466 -16.46 -9.27 12.75
C ILE A 466 -17.40 -8.57 13.74
N ALA A 467 -17.51 -7.25 13.61
CA ALA A 467 -18.58 -6.47 14.22
C ALA A 467 -19.70 -6.30 13.19
N ASP A 468 -20.85 -6.92 13.45
CA ASP A 468 -22.03 -6.77 12.61
C ASP A 468 -22.65 -5.38 12.85
N LEU A 469 -22.34 -4.43 11.98
CA LEU A 469 -22.78 -3.05 12.13
C LEU A 469 -24.31 -2.95 12.08
N ASP A 470 -25.01 -3.82 11.33
CA ASP A 470 -26.48 -3.87 11.24
C ASP A 470 -27.13 -4.24 12.58
N LYS A 471 -26.44 -5.03 13.41
CA LYS A 471 -26.93 -5.36 14.75
C LYS A 471 -26.57 -4.28 15.78
N ALA A 472 -25.41 -3.63 15.64
CA ALA A 472 -24.94 -2.59 16.54
C ALA A 472 -25.86 -1.34 16.65
N HIS A 473 -26.95 -1.28 15.87
CA HIS A 473 -27.96 -0.22 15.86
C HIS A 473 -28.89 -0.16 17.08
N ASP A 474 -28.96 -1.18 17.95
CA ASP A 474 -29.88 -1.18 19.10
C ASP A 474 -29.35 -0.40 20.33
N LYS A 475 -30.11 0.62 20.71
CA LYS A 475 -29.85 1.72 21.65
C LYS A 475 -29.14 1.32 22.96
N GLY A 476 -27.98 1.95 23.22
CA GLY A 476 -27.30 1.95 24.53
C GLY A 476 -26.21 0.88 24.71
N SER A 477 -25.97 0.08 23.67
CA SER A 477 -24.86 -0.85 23.57
C SER A 477 -23.60 -0.09 23.18
N GLU A 478 -22.45 -0.36 23.80
CA GLU A 478 -21.17 -0.08 23.13
C GLU A 478 -21.21 -0.76 21.75
N PRO A 479 -20.62 -0.18 20.68
CA PRO A 479 -20.73 -0.71 19.31
C PRO A 479 -20.30 -2.18 19.15
N VAL A 480 -19.69 -2.77 20.17
CA VAL A 480 -19.19 -4.15 20.23
C VAL A 480 -19.89 -5.02 21.29
N LYS A 481 -20.95 -4.54 21.94
CA LYS A 481 -21.75 -5.38 22.85
C LYS A 481 -22.49 -6.52 22.12
N GLN A 482 -22.46 -6.53 20.78
CA GLN A 482 -22.95 -7.60 19.93
C GLN A 482 -21.87 -8.12 18.96
N MET A 483 -20.63 -8.31 19.46
CA MET A 483 -19.62 -9.04 18.67
C MET A 483 -19.87 -10.56 18.56
N LEU A 484 -20.93 -11.11 19.17
CA LEU A 484 -21.50 -12.45 18.90
C LEU A 484 -22.99 -12.48 19.24
#